data_AF-A0A6G1JK11-F1
#
_entry.id   AF-A0A6G1JK11-F1
#
_cell.length_a   1.000
_cell.length_b   1.000
_cell.length_c   1.000
_cell.angle_alpha   90.00
_cell.angle_beta   90.00
_cell.angle_gamma   90.00
#
_symmetry.space_group_name_H-M   'P 1'
#
loop_
_entity.id
_entity.type
_entity.pdbx_description
1 polymer ?
#
loop_
_entity_poly.entity_id
_entity_poly.type
_entity_poly.pdbx_seq_one_letter_code
_entity_poly.pdbx_strand_id
1 'polypeptide(L)'
;MFGPGKPGDVVKPFFDAGINGFDLDVETDTTYLVPFAKNLRALMGSDHYLTAAPECPDSTSDENNLKELLAEKDLLNITFVQFYNTPYFSFSKNNGGKLTIDKWNQYGRCKQVGGTGYIESICLQKDMNNKFLMGFLAGLTAARSGYLKPEAMATVVKEAKGKNSFGGVMLCDASQAWNNGEYHKVKEAPQASNSASPMPSAT
;
A
#
# COMPACT_ATOMS: atom_id res chain seq x y z
N MET A 1 22.16 12.78 8.04
CA MET A 1 21.31 12.03 9.00
C MET A 1 21.08 10.58 8.56
N PHE A 2 20.62 10.32 7.33
CA PHE A 2 20.17 8.98 6.89
C PHE A 2 21.04 8.30 5.79
N GLY A 3 22.24 8.79 5.52
CA GLY A 3 23.13 8.27 4.47
C GLY A 3 24.50 7.83 5.01
N PRO A 4 25.29 7.08 4.21
CA PRO A 4 26.66 6.75 4.55
C PRO A 4 27.51 8.03 4.64
N GLY A 5 28.53 8.03 5.49
CA GLY A 5 29.41 9.19 5.66
C GLY A 5 29.80 9.42 7.11
N LYS A 6 30.92 10.12 7.29
CA LYS A 6 31.54 10.37 8.60
C LYS A 6 30.57 11.12 9.53
N PRO A 7 30.59 10.83 10.84
CA PRO A 7 29.88 11.65 11.82
C PRO A 7 30.35 13.11 11.69
N GLY A 8 29.43 14.01 11.34
CA GLY A 8 29.60 15.45 11.52
C GLY A 8 28.88 15.89 12.80
N ASP A 9 28.51 17.16 12.89
CA ASP A 9 27.76 17.73 14.04
C ASP A 9 26.30 17.24 14.13
N VAL A 10 25.86 16.40 13.18
CA VAL A 10 24.49 15.87 13.11
C VAL A 10 24.46 14.44 13.63
N VAL A 11 23.66 14.21 14.68
CA VAL A 11 23.38 12.88 15.22
C VAL A 11 22.79 11.99 14.11
N LYS A 12 23.38 10.81 13.92
CA LYS A 12 22.90 9.78 12.98
C LYS A 12 22.28 8.62 13.75
N PRO A 13 20.94 8.49 13.78
CA PRO A 13 20.26 7.44 14.55
C PRO A 13 20.67 6.02 14.16
N PHE A 14 21.07 5.82 12.90
CA PHE A 14 21.49 4.52 12.35
C PHE A 14 23.01 4.42 12.14
N PHE A 15 23.79 5.27 12.82
CA PHE A 15 25.26 5.28 12.74
C PHE A 15 25.75 5.37 11.28
N ASP A 16 26.50 4.36 10.83
CA ASP A 16 27.09 4.31 9.49
C ASP A 16 26.18 3.70 8.43
N ALA A 17 25.01 3.19 8.83
CA ALA A 17 24.03 2.66 7.88
C ALA A 17 23.46 3.79 6.99
N GLY A 18 23.39 3.52 5.69
CA GLY A 18 22.62 4.30 4.75
C GLY A 18 21.28 3.61 4.48
N ILE A 19 20.19 4.37 4.48
CA ILE A 19 18.87 3.85 4.08
C ILE A 19 18.72 3.94 2.56
N ASN A 20 17.85 3.11 1.99
CA ASN A 20 17.62 3.10 0.54
C ASN A 20 16.54 4.09 0.09
N GLY A 21 15.92 4.83 1.01
CA GLY A 21 14.77 5.66 0.67
C GLY A 21 13.95 6.10 1.87
N PHE A 22 12.84 6.77 1.57
CA PHE A 22 11.86 7.26 2.54
C PHE A 22 10.47 6.85 2.09
N ASP A 23 9.66 6.39 3.04
CA ASP A 23 8.23 6.16 2.85
C ASP A 23 7.41 7.25 3.54
N LEU A 24 6.48 7.85 2.80
CA LEU A 24 5.57 8.87 3.30
C LEU A 24 4.24 8.22 3.68
N ASP A 25 4.21 7.68 4.90
CA ASP A 25 3.02 7.11 5.55
C ASP A 25 2.38 8.17 6.45
N VAL A 26 1.73 9.15 5.82
CA VAL A 26 1.12 10.30 6.50
C VAL A 26 -0.39 10.07 6.60
N GLU A 27 -0.83 9.68 7.79
CA GLU A 27 -2.23 9.33 8.08
C GLU A 27 -3.07 10.50 8.62
N THR A 28 -2.50 11.71 8.68
CA THR A 28 -3.20 12.93 9.14
C THR A 28 -3.05 14.08 8.16
N ASP A 29 -4.01 14.99 8.14
CA ASP A 29 -3.92 16.23 7.36
C ASP A 29 -2.60 16.94 7.59
N THR A 30 -1.88 17.21 6.50
CA THR A 30 -0.55 17.82 6.55
C THR A 30 -0.43 18.89 5.48
N THR A 31 -0.02 20.09 5.88
CA THR A 31 0.31 21.15 4.94
C THR A 31 1.74 20.96 4.41
N TYR A 32 2.01 21.43 3.19
CA TYR A 32 3.34 21.42 2.57
C TYR A 32 3.96 20.04 2.29
N LEU A 33 3.17 18.96 2.27
CA LEU A 33 3.70 17.62 2.00
C LEU A 33 4.30 17.50 0.58
N VAL A 34 3.65 18.07 -0.43
CA VAL A 34 4.16 18.10 -1.82
C VAL A 34 5.50 18.83 -1.94
N PRO A 35 5.67 20.09 -1.49
CA PRO A 35 6.96 20.76 -1.56
C PRO A 35 8.03 20.07 -0.70
N PHE A 36 7.66 19.50 0.45
CA PHE A 36 8.57 18.66 1.24
C PHE A 36 9.09 17.47 0.41
N ALA A 37 8.20 16.70 -0.21
CA ALA A 37 8.55 15.53 -1.01
C ALA A 37 9.42 15.90 -2.23
N LYS A 38 9.14 17.02 -2.90
CA LYS A 38 9.96 17.53 -4.00
C LYS A 38 11.38 17.88 -3.56
N ASN A 39 11.52 18.57 -2.42
CA ASN A 39 12.82 18.89 -1.86
C ASN A 39 13.58 17.63 -1.42
N LEU A 40 12.90 16.69 -0.77
CA LEU A 40 13.48 15.42 -0.38
C LEU A 40 13.98 14.63 -1.60
N ARG A 41 13.17 14.56 -2.67
CA ARG A 41 13.55 13.94 -3.94
C ARG A 41 14.81 14.57 -4.54
N ALA A 42 14.89 15.90 -4.54
CA ALA A 42 16.07 16.61 -5.05
C ALA A 42 17.34 16.30 -4.23
N LEU A 43 17.21 16.12 -2.91
CA LEU A 43 18.33 15.86 -2.01
C LEU A 43 18.78 14.39 -1.96
N MET A 44 17.86 13.44 -2.11
CA MET A 44 18.16 12.01 -2.03
C MET A 44 18.77 11.45 -3.32
N GLY A 45 18.63 12.15 -4.45
CA GLY A 45 19.07 11.68 -5.75
C GLY A 45 18.16 10.59 -6.34
N SER A 46 18.51 10.12 -7.55
CA SER A 46 17.75 9.12 -8.31
C SER A 46 17.81 7.72 -7.75
N ASP A 47 18.82 7.44 -6.93
CA ASP A 47 19.24 6.09 -6.55
C ASP A 47 18.46 5.58 -5.32
N HIS A 48 17.70 6.47 -4.69
CA HIS A 48 16.90 6.20 -3.51
C HIS A 48 15.41 6.15 -3.85
N TYR A 49 14.67 5.34 -3.10
CA TYR A 49 13.23 5.19 -3.24
C TYR A 49 12.48 6.27 -2.45
N LEU A 50 11.60 7.02 -3.08
CA LEU A 50 10.55 7.77 -2.39
C LEU A 50 9.23 7.07 -2.65
N THR A 51 8.56 6.71 -1.57
CA THR A 51 7.31 5.97 -1.61
C THR A 51 6.24 6.68 -0.77
N ALA A 52 5.00 6.25 -0.93
CA ALA A 52 3.88 6.76 -0.15
C ALA A 52 2.91 5.62 0.16
N ALA A 53 2.24 5.69 1.31
CA ALA A 53 1.31 4.67 1.77
C ALA A 53 -0.12 5.23 1.94
N PRO A 54 -0.81 5.62 0.86
CA PRO A 54 -2.16 6.17 0.98
C PRO A 54 -3.15 5.10 1.43
N GLU A 55 -4.08 5.50 2.30
CA GLU A 55 -5.32 4.74 2.46
C GLU A 55 -6.09 4.69 1.14
N CYS A 56 -6.80 3.58 0.91
CA CYS A 56 -7.68 3.48 -0.24
C CYS A 56 -8.85 4.47 -0.06
N PRO A 57 -9.14 5.38 -1.01
CA PRO A 57 -10.14 6.43 -0.85
C PRO A 57 -11.48 5.81 -0.51
N ASP A 58 -12.15 6.34 0.50
CA ASP A 58 -13.55 6.01 0.71
C ASP A 58 -14.41 6.83 -0.27
N SER A 59 -15.44 6.23 -0.85
CA SER A 59 -16.46 6.94 -1.63
C SER A 59 -17.21 8.02 -0.84
N THR A 60 -17.05 8.07 0.50
CA THR A 60 -17.73 9.03 1.37
C THR A 60 -16.84 10.14 1.94
N SER A 61 -15.52 10.11 1.70
CA SER A 61 -14.62 11.18 2.20
C SER A 61 -13.55 11.56 1.17
N ASP A 62 -13.37 12.87 0.97
CA ASP A 62 -12.25 13.47 0.21
C ASP A 62 -10.91 13.41 0.96
N GLU A 63 -10.89 12.72 2.10
CA GLU A 63 -9.82 12.68 3.09
C GLU A 63 -8.78 11.64 2.73
N ASN A 64 -8.18 11.77 1.54
CA ASN A 64 -6.88 11.19 1.31
C ASN A 64 -5.81 12.27 1.47
N ASN A 65 -5.13 12.26 2.62
CA ASN A 65 -4.10 13.23 2.99
C ASN A 65 -2.92 13.26 1.99
N LEU A 66 -2.81 12.23 1.14
CA LEU A 66 -1.78 12.09 0.12
C LEU A 66 -2.28 12.42 -1.30
N LYS A 67 -3.54 12.85 -1.50
CA LYS A 67 -4.11 13.04 -2.85
C LYS A 67 -3.27 13.96 -3.74
N GLU A 68 -2.78 15.06 -3.20
CA GLU A 68 -1.95 16.03 -3.93
C GLU A 68 -0.57 15.44 -4.25
N LEU A 69 0.02 14.70 -3.31
CA LEU A 69 1.29 14.00 -3.51
C LEU A 69 1.18 12.94 -4.61
N LEU A 70 0.08 12.19 -4.65
CA LEU A 70 -0.18 11.15 -5.65
C LEU A 70 -0.41 11.72 -7.06
N ALA A 71 -0.82 13.00 -7.17
CA ALA A 71 -1.00 13.68 -8.45
C ALA A 71 0.34 14.16 -9.05
N GLU A 72 1.44 14.15 -8.29
CA GLU A 72 2.75 14.57 -8.76
C GLU A 72 3.39 13.51 -9.66
N LYS A 73 3.62 13.89 -10.92
CA LYS A 73 4.18 13.00 -11.92
C LYS A 73 5.65 12.67 -11.61
N ASP A 74 5.99 11.38 -11.69
CA ASP A 74 7.36 10.84 -11.54
C ASP A 74 8.07 11.16 -10.21
N LEU A 75 7.32 11.63 -9.19
CA LEU A 75 7.88 11.94 -7.88
C LEU A 75 8.12 10.67 -7.04
N LEU A 76 7.17 9.74 -7.08
CA LEU A 76 7.18 8.49 -6.32
C LEU A 76 7.65 7.31 -7.17
N ASN A 77 8.44 6.42 -6.57
CA ASN A 77 8.82 5.15 -7.21
C ASN A 77 7.76 4.07 -7.04
N ILE A 78 7.21 3.99 -5.82
CA ILE A 78 6.28 2.93 -5.40
C ILE A 78 5.19 3.55 -4.54
N THR A 79 3.96 3.07 -4.67
CA THR A 79 2.85 3.41 -3.79
C THR A 79 2.29 2.16 -3.12
N PHE A 80 2.29 2.15 -1.79
CA PHE A 80 1.77 1.07 -0.95
C PHE A 80 0.32 1.36 -0.56
N VAL A 81 -0.64 1.04 -1.43
CA VAL A 81 -2.05 1.40 -1.20
C VAL A 81 -2.65 0.52 -0.11
N GLN A 82 -3.17 1.12 0.96
CA GLN A 82 -3.72 0.39 2.11
C GLN A 82 -5.19 0.02 1.86
N PHE A 83 -5.50 -1.27 1.68
CA PHE A 83 -6.87 -1.78 1.46
C PHE A 83 -7.52 -2.31 2.75
N TYR A 84 -7.34 -1.57 3.83
CA TYR A 84 -7.88 -1.87 5.14
C TYR A 84 -8.35 -0.57 5.81
N ASN A 85 -9.01 -0.67 6.96
CA ASN A 85 -9.61 0.45 7.70
C ASN A 85 -10.70 1.28 6.99
N THR A 86 -10.99 1.03 5.71
CA THR A 86 -11.97 1.81 4.93
C THR A 86 -13.20 0.96 4.54
N PRO A 87 -14.44 1.35 4.85
CA PRO A 87 -15.61 0.48 4.68
C PRO A 87 -15.92 0.11 3.21
N TYR A 88 -15.61 0.96 2.23
CA TYR A 88 -15.98 0.75 0.82
C TYR A 88 -14.93 0.03 -0.04
N PHE A 89 -13.66 0.20 0.31
CA PHE A 89 -12.53 -0.36 -0.43
C PHE A 89 -11.65 -1.30 0.40
N SER A 90 -11.94 -1.51 1.69
CA SER A 90 -11.34 -2.64 2.39
C SER A 90 -11.93 -3.97 1.93
N PHE A 91 -11.17 -5.03 2.17
CA PHE A 91 -11.59 -6.41 1.97
C PHE A 91 -12.61 -6.93 3.00
N SER A 92 -13.52 -6.06 3.45
CA SER A 92 -14.55 -6.36 4.43
C SER A 92 -15.52 -7.47 3.97
N LYS A 93 -16.01 -8.26 4.93
CA LYS A 93 -17.10 -9.24 4.75
C LYS A 93 -18.36 -8.62 4.13
N ASN A 94 -18.61 -7.33 4.34
CA ASN A 94 -19.81 -6.65 3.85
C ASN A 94 -19.81 -6.46 2.32
N ASN A 95 -18.65 -6.56 1.66
CA ASN A 95 -18.52 -6.59 0.20
C ASN A 95 -18.35 -8.03 -0.35
N GLY A 96 -18.60 -9.05 0.46
CA GLY A 96 -18.39 -10.46 0.10
C GLY A 96 -16.93 -10.80 -0.20
N GLY A 97 -15.97 -10.06 0.36
CA GLY A 97 -14.54 -10.21 0.04
C GLY A 97 -14.16 -9.79 -1.39
N LYS A 98 -15.12 -9.26 -2.17
CA LYS A 98 -14.85 -8.76 -3.52
C LYS A 98 -14.40 -7.31 -3.44
N LEU A 99 -13.09 -7.12 -3.27
CA LEU A 99 -12.47 -6.03 -4.02
C LEU A 99 -12.50 -6.50 -5.46
N THR A 100 -13.45 -6.02 -6.27
CA THR A 100 -13.36 -6.34 -7.69
C THR A 100 -12.04 -5.74 -8.17
N ILE A 101 -11.26 -6.50 -8.93
CA ILE A 101 -10.10 -5.95 -9.64
C ILE A 101 -10.49 -4.70 -10.46
N ASP A 102 -11.78 -4.54 -10.76
CA ASP A 102 -12.37 -3.35 -11.36
C ASP A 102 -12.33 -2.10 -10.47
N LYS A 103 -12.43 -2.23 -9.13
CA LYS A 103 -12.19 -1.13 -8.18
C LYS A 103 -10.70 -0.76 -8.10
N TRP A 104 -9.79 -1.75 -8.13
CA TRP A 104 -8.35 -1.53 -8.32
C TRP A 104 -8.06 -0.81 -9.64
N ASN A 105 -8.70 -1.23 -10.74
CA ASN A 105 -8.58 -0.59 -12.04
C ASN A 105 -9.24 0.80 -12.08
N GLN A 106 -10.17 1.12 -11.19
CA GLN A 106 -10.72 2.48 -11.05
C GLN A 106 -9.74 3.40 -10.33
N TYR A 107 -9.06 2.89 -9.29
CA TYR A 107 -7.96 3.61 -8.63
C TYR A 107 -6.81 3.87 -9.62
N GLY A 108 -6.48 2.90 -10.47
CA GLY A 108 -5.43 2.99 -11.49
C GLY A 108 -5.80 3.68 -12.81
N ARG A 109 -7.01 4.27 -12.96
CA ARG A 109 -7.43 4.90 -14.22
C ARG A 109 -7.84 6.35 -14.01
N CYS A 110 -7.21 7.25 -14.77
CA CYS A 110 -7.76 8.57 -15.04
C CYS A 110 -9.08 8.41 -15.79
N LYS A 111 -10.20 8.79 -15.17
CA LYS A 111 -11.42 9.05 -15.93
C LYS A 111 -12.06 10.31 -15.38
N GLN A 112 -12.16 11.32 -16.24
CA GLN A 112 -13.04 12.45 -16.00
C GLN A 112 -14.47 11.89 -16.00
N VAL A 113 -15.04 11.65 -14.82
CA VAL A 113 -16.43 11.21 -14.69
C VAL A 113 -17.30 12.46 -14.79
N GLY A 114 -17.82 12.74 -15.99
CA GLY A 114 -18.82 13.77 -16.16
C GLY A 114 -20.11 13.40 -15.41
N GLY A 115 -20.58 14.29 -14.54
CA GLY A 115 -22.01 14.42 -14.24
C GLY A 115 -22.46 14.46 -12.78
N THR A 116 -21.73 13.91 -11.81
CA THR A 116 -22.23 13.87 -10.40
C THR A 116 -21.19 14.13 -9.31
N GLY A 117 -19.95 14.50 -9.65
CA GLY A 117 -18.89 14.75 -8.66
C GLY A 117 -18.46 13.48 -7.91
N TYR A 118 -17.28 13.49 -7.31
CA TYR A 118 -16.79 12.44 -6.40
C TYR A 118 -16.38 11.10 -7.01
N ILE A 119 -15.65 11.14 -8.13
CA ILE A 119 -14.31 10.52 -8.22
C ILE A 119 -13.52 11.41 -9.19
N GLU A 120 -12.95 12.51 -8.70
CA GLU A 120 -11.73 13.01 -9.34
C GLU A 120 -10.71 11.90 -9.12
N SER A 121 -10.57 11.05 -10.14
CA SER A 121 -9.65 9.92 -10.13
C SER A 121 -8.32 10.41 -9.61
N ILE A 122 -7.80 9.78 -8.54
CA ILE A 122 -6.37 9.83 -8.25
C ILE A 122 -5.73 9.39 -9.57
N CYS A 123 -5.15 10.37 -10.25
CA CYS A 123 -4.63 10.21 -11.59
C CYS A 123 -3.35 9.40 -11.47
N LEU A 124 -3.48 8.09 -11.27
CA LEU A 124 -2.41 7.15 -11.49
C LEU A 124 -2.23 7.06 -13.00
N GLN A 125 -1.59 8.08 -13.56
CA GLN A 125 -1.54 8.29 -14.99
C GLN A 125 -0.93 7.06 -15.66
N LYS A 126 -1.48 6.72 -16.82
CA LYS A 126 -1.04 5.63 -17.70
C LYS A 126 0.47 5.70 -18.03
N ASP A 127 1.09 6.86 -17.82
CA ASP A 127 2.49 7.17 -18.13
C ASP A 127 3.35 7.45 -16.87
N MET A 128 2.90 7.03 -15.68
CA MET A 128 3.70 7.11 -14.45
C MET A 128 4.62 5.90 -14.34
N ASN A 129 5.90 6.13 -14.01
CA ASN A 129 6.84 5.05 -13.68
C ASN A 129 6.59 4.40 -12.30
N ASN A 130 5.49 4.75 -11.63
CA ASN A 130 5.16 4.31 -10.29
C ASN A 130 4.60 2.86 -10.28
N LYS A 131 5.09 2.03 -9.37
CA LYS A 131 4.58 0.66 -9.13
C LYS A 131 3.63 0.65 -7.94
N PHE A 132 2.51 -0.06 -8.07
CA PHE A 132 1.52 -0.13 -6.99
C PHE A 132 1.58 -1.47 -6.27
N LEU A 133 1.75 -1.41 -4.95
CA LEU A 133 1.68 -2.57 -4.09
C LEU A 133 0.33 -2.58 -3.38
N MET A 134 -0.31 -3.74 -3.37
CA MET A 134 -1.55 -3.95 -2.64
C MET A 134 -1.24 -4.20 -1.16
N GLY A 135 -1.65 -3.27 -0.30
CA GLY A 135 -1.48 -3.35 1.15
C GLY A 135 -2.57 -4.19 1.81
N PHE A 136 -2.16 -5.19 2.59
CA PHE A 136 -3.05 -6.02 3.40
C PHE A 136 -2.60 -6.04 4.86
N LEU A 137 -3.55 -6.32 5.75
CA LEU A 137 -3.22 -6.67 7.12
C LEU A 137 -2.65 -8.08 7.17
N ALA A 138 -1.53 -8.24 7.87
CA ALA A 138 -0.85 -9.52 8.02
C ALA A 138 -1.39 -10.36 9.18
N GLY A 139 -2.31 -9.81 9.97
CA GLY A 139 -2.98 -10.49 11.08
C GLY A 139 -4.29 -9.80 11.43
N LEU A 140 -5.18 -10.53 12.10
CA LEU A 140 -6.52 -10.04 12.45
C LEU A 140 -6.49 -8.80 13.37
N THR A 141 -5.45 -8.68 14.20
CA THR A 141 -5.27 -7.60 15.18
C THR A 141 -4.45 -6.43 14.65
N ALA A 142 -3.98 -6.48 13.40
CA ALA A 142 -3.08 -5.48 12.84
C ALA A 142 -3.74 -4.10 12.66
N ALA A 143 -5.07 -4.06 12.49
CA ALA A 143 -5.82 -2.81 12.44
C ALA A 143 -7.31 -3.05 12.78
N ARG A 144 -8.13 -2.00 12.63
CA ARG A 144 -9.55 -2.03 13.01
C ARG A 144 -10.38 -2.95 12.11
N SER A 145 -10.11 -2.97 10.80
CA SER A 145 -10.88 -3.78 9.85
C SER A 145 -10.14 -4.02 8.55
N GLY A 146 -10.60 -5.01 7.76
CA GLY A 146 -10.08 -5.29 6.41
C GLY A 146 -9.10 -6.46 6.32
N TYR A 147 -8.90 -7.23 7.40
CA TYR A 147 -8.06 -8.43 7.36
C TYR A 147 -8.66 -9.51 6.45
N LEU A 148 -7.80 -10.09 5.61
CA LEU A 148 -8.11 -11.26 4.81
C LEU A 148 -7.41 -12.49 5.37
N LYS A 149 -8.10 -13.64 5.31
CA LYS A 149 -7.43 -14.93 5.47
C LYS A 149 -6.47 -15.18 4.29
N PRO A 150 -5.41 -16.00 4.48
CA PRO A 150 -4.42 -16.27 3.44
C PRO A 150 -5.01 -16.68 2.09
N GLU A 151 -6.03 -17.55 2.07
CA GLU A 151 -6.64 -18.08 0.84
C GLU A 151 -7.40 -17.00 0.06
N ALA A 152 -8.07 -16.10 0.78
CA ALA A 152 -8.77 -14.97 0.19
C ALA A 152 -7.77 -13.97 -0.40
N MET A 153 -6.70 -13.66 0.32
CA MET A 153 -5.63 -12.79 -0.20
C MET A 153 -4.96 -13.42 -1.43
N ALA A 154 -4.68 -14.72 -1.42
CA ALA A 154 -4.07 -15.42 -2.56
C ALA A 154 -4.94 -15.32 -3.82
N THR A 155 -6.27 -15.41 -3.66
CA THR A 155 -7.23 -15.24 -4.76
C THR A 155 -7.16 -13.83 -5.35
N VAL A 156 -7.23 -12.80 -4.50
CA VAL A 156 -7.13 -11.39 -4.93
C VAL A 156 -5.80 -11.11 -5.62
N VAL A 157 -4.69 -11.57 -5.05
CA VAL A 157 -3.35 -11.36 -5.61
C VAL A 157 -3.21 -12.07 -6.96
N LYS A 158 -3.78 -13.26 -7.13
CA LYS A 158 -3.79 -13.98 -8.41
C LYS A 158 -4.52 -13.18 -9.50
N GLU A 159 -5.64 -12.55 -9.17
CA GLU A 159 -6.37 -11.70 -10.11
C GLU A 159 -5.57 -10.41 -10.46
N ALA A 160 -4.88 -9.84 -9.47
CA ALA A 160 -4.11 -8.61 -9.64
C ALA A 160 -2.83 -8.79 -10.46
N LYS A 161 -2.16 -9.95 -10.37
CA LYS A 161 -0.98 -10.30 -11.17
C LYS A 161 -1.19 -10.17 -12.69
N GLY A 162 -2.43 -10.28 -13.17
CA GLY A 162 -2.76 -10.09 -14.59
C GLY A 162 -2.83 -8.63 -15.06
N LYS A 163 -2.49 -7.65 -14.22
CA LYS A 163 -2.62 -6.21 -14.50
C LYS A 163 -1.26 -5.52 -14.60
N ASN A 164 -1.09 -4.65 -15.58
CA ASN A 164 0.17 -3.91 -15.82
C ASN A 164 0.58 -2.98 -14.66
N SER A 165 -0.39 -2.53 -13.85
CA SER A 165 -0.16 -1.66 -12.69
C SER A 165 0.25 -2.42 -11.43
N PHE A 166 0.13 -3.75 -11.41
CA PHE A 166 0.46 -4.55 -10.23
C PHE A 166 1.98 -4.63 -10.04
N GLY A 167 2.47 -4.05 -8.94
CA GLY A 167 3.86 -4.09 -8.52
C GLY A 167 4.15 -5.12 -7.42
N GLY A 168 3.13 -5.59 -6.69
CA GLY A 168 3.31 -6.58 -5.62
C GLY A 168 2.33 -6.42 -4.46
N VAL A 169 2.77 -6.87 -3.29
CA VAL A 169 2.01 -6.87 -2.03
C VAL A 169 2.82 -6.17 -0.96
N MET A 170 2.15 -5.38 -0.12
CA MET A 170 2.64 -4.82 1.14
C MET A 170 1.84 -5.43 2.29
N LEU A 171 2.50 -5.67 3.44
CA LEU A 171 1.88 -6.27 4.61
C LEU A 171 2.09 -5.39 5.84
N CYS A 172 1.00 -5.02 6.50
CA CYS A 172 1.00 -4.37 7.80
C CYS A 172 0.71 -5.43 8.90
N ASP A 173 1.66 -5.87 9.71
CA ASP A 173 3.10 -5.61 9.69
C ASP A 173 3.90 -6.92 9.79
N ALA A 174 5.24 -6.82 9.93
CA ALA A 174 6.10 -7.99 10.06
C ALA A 174 5.80 -8.85 11.30
N SER A 175 5.46 -8.23 12.43
CA SER A 175 5.18 -8.95 13.68
C SER A 175 3.90 -9.77 13.57
N GLN A 176 2.86 -9.19 12.97
CA GLN A 176 1.61 -9.85 12.67
C GLN A 176 1.83 -10.97 11.65
N ALA A 177 2.61 -10.70 10.60
CA ALA A 177 2.93 -11.70 9.58
C ALA A 177 3.66 -12.92 10.18
N TRP A 178 4.60 -12.69 11.08
CA TRP A 178 5.35 -13.76 11.75
C TRP A 178 4.43 -14.61 12.64
N ASN A 179 3.64 -13.96 13.50
CA ASN A 179 2.78 -14.64 14.47
C ASN A 179 1.57 -15.32 13.82
N ASN A 180 1.14 -14.86 12.65
CA ASN A 180 0.02 -15.44 11.90
C ASN A 180 0.50 -16.54 10.93
N GLY A 181 1.26 -17.50 11.45
CA GLY A 181 1.73 -18.65 10.68
C GLY A 181 2.60 -18.29 9.46
N GLU A 182 3.47 -17.29 9.61
CA GLU A 182 4.32 -16.78 8.54
C GLU A 182 3.51 -16.32 7.30
N TYR A 183 2.45 -15.53 7.51
CA TYR A 183 1.55 -14.99 6.48
C TYR A 183 2.25 -14.38 5.25
N HIS A 184 3.47 -13.88 5.42
CA HIS A 184 4.31 -13.38 4.32
C HIS A 184 4.71 -14.47 3.30
N LYS A 185 4.66 -15.75 3.67
CA LYS A 185 4.88 -16.92 2.81
C LYS A 185 3.71 -17.24 1.88
N VAL A 186 2.71 -16.37 1.73
CA VAL A 186 1.65 -16.57 0.72
C VAL A 186 2.19 -16.63 -0.72
N LYS A 187 3.45 -16.22 -0.96
CA LYS A 187 4.17 -16.52 -2.21
C LYS A 187 4.51 -18.01 -2.39
N GLU A 188 4.67 -18.75 -1.31
CA GLU A 188 5.01 -20.17 -1.23
C GLU A 188 3.79 -21.07 -0.98
N ALA A 189 2.66 -20.49 -0.59
CA ALA A 189 1.39 -21.22 -0.48
C ALA A 189 1.14 -21.94 -1.80
N PRO A 190 1.14 -23.30 -1.82
CA PRO A 190 0.95 -24.02 -3.04
C PRO A 190 -0.39 -23.61 -3.64
N GLN A 191 -0.54 -23.78 -4.96
CA GLN A 191 -1.86 -24.07 -5.50
C GLN A 191 -2.34 -25.40 -4.89
N ALA A 192 -2.68 -25.40 -3.61
CA ALA A 192 -3.11 -26.57 -2.87
C ALA A 192 -4.59 -26.76 -3.17
N SER A 193 -4.87 -27.31 -4.34
CA SER A 193 -6.00 -28.21 -4.48
C SER A 193 -5.87 -29.32 -3.42
N ASN A 194 -6.93 -29.50 -2.65
CA ASN A 194 -7.26 -30.67 -1.84
C ASN A 194 -6.27 -31.08 -0.74
N SER A 195 -6.56 -30.65 0.50
CA SER A 195 -6.97 -31.58 1.58
C SER A 195 -7.21 -30.79 2.86
N ALA A 196 -8.44 -30.84 3.36
CA ALA A 196 -8.78 -30.38 4.70
C ALA A 196 -8.00 -31.19 5.74
N SER A 197 -7.50 -30.53 6.77
CA SER A 197 -7.19 -31.17 8.06
C SER A 197 -7.84 -30.36 9.17
N PRO A 198 -8.32 -31.01 10.24
CA PRO A 198 -9.31 -30.43 11.14
C PRO A 198 -8.67 -29.46 12.12
N MET A 199 -9.42 -28.43 12.51
CA MET A 199 -9.07 -27.55 13.62
C MET A 199 -8.83 -28.38 14.91
N PRO A 200 -7.78 -28.08 15.70
CA PRO A 200 -7.67 -28.60 17.04
C PRO A 200 -8.71 -27.92 17.95
N SER A 201 -9.45 -28.74 18.68
CA SER A 201 -10.44 -28.33 19.68
C SER A 201 -9.77 -27.56 20.82
N ALA A 202 -10.36 -26.43 21.21
CA ALA A 202 -9.97 -25.73 22.43
C ALA A 202 -10.45 -26.51 23.66
N THR A 203 -9.55 -26.75 24.61
CA THR A 203 -9.82 -27.02 26.03
C THR A 203 -9.19 -25.93 26.85
#